data_AF-A0A348VU56-F1
#
_entry.id   AF-A0A348VU56-F1
#
_cell.length_a   1.000
_cell.length_b   1.000
_cell.length_c   1.000
_cell.angle_alpha   90.00
_cell.angle_beta   90.00
_cell.angle_gamma   90.00
#
_symmetry.space_group_name_H-M   'P 1'
#
loop_
_entity.id
_entity.type
_entity.pdbx_description
1 polymer ?
#
loop_
_entity_poly.entity_id
_entity_poly.type
_entity_poly.pdbx_seq_one_letter_code
_entity_poly.pdbx_strand_id
1 'polypeptide(L)'
;MDVPGALHHIMVRGIDKTKIFRDDEDKSRFLERLGQNVEDGNSSVYAWVLMDNHVHILFKSGKDGISTVMRKLLTWYAQYFNRRHRRTGHLFENRYKSILCDEDNYLLALIRYIHLNPVRA
;
A
#
# COMPACT_ATOMS: atom_id res chain seq x y z
N MET A 1 13.34 -10.64 -5.42
CA MET A 1 13.54 -11.58 -4.30
C MET A 1 13.13 -10.83 -3.05
N ASP A 2 12.18 -11.36 -2.28
CA ASP A 2 11.76 -10.78 -0.99
C ASP A 2 12.53 -11.51 0.11
N VAL A 3 13.21 -10.75 0.97
CA VAL A 3 14.00 -11.28 2.09
C VAL A 3 13.73 -10.40 3.30
N PRO A 4 13.69 -10.92 4.54
CA PRO A 4 13.48 -10.10 5.73
C PRO A 4 14.51 -8.97 5.82
N GLY A 5 14.03 -7.76 6.15
CA GLY A 5 14.83 -6.54 6.22
C GLY A 5 14.96 -5.80 4.89
N ALA A 6 14.48 -6.34 3.77
CA ALA A 6 14.49 -5.65 2.48
C ALA A 6 13.53 -4.46 2.48
N LEU A 7 13.96 -3.36 1.86
CA LEU A 7 13.16 -2.17 1.70
C LEU A 7 12.47 -2.17 0.33
N HIS A 8 11.19 -1.86 0.32
CA HIS A 8 10.34 -1.94 -0.87
C HIS A 8 9.51 -0.68 -1.07
N HIS A 9 9.54 -0.15 -2.29
CA HIS A 9 8.53 0.77 -2.78
C HIS A 9 7.37 -0.01 -3.37
N ILE A 10 6.27 -0.07 -2.62
CA ILE A 10 5.05 -0.77 -2.99
C ILE A 10 4.08 0.21 -3.62
N MET A 11 3.47 -0.20 -4.73
CA MET A 11 2.44 0.54 -5.46
C MET A 11 1.20 -0.32 -5.64
N VAL A 12 0.05 0.25 -5.31
CA VAL A 12 -1.28 -0.38 -5.46
C VAL A 12 -2.15 0.57 -6.26
N ARG A 13 -2.88 0.07 -7.26
CA ARG A 13 -3.72 0.89 -8.14
C ARG A 13 -5.10 0.27 -8.35
N GLY A 14 -6.12 1.12 -8.37
CA GLY A 14 -7.47 0.72 -8.76
C GLY A 14 -7.57 0.33 -10.23
N ILE A 15 -8.38 -0.67 -10.54
CA ILE A 15 -8.68 -1.06 -11.93
C ILE A 15 -9.30 0.11 -12.69
N ASP A 16 -8.91 0.29 -13.95
CA ASP A 16 -9.35 1.40 -14.81
C ASP A 16 -9.18 2.79 -14.18
N LYS A 17 -8.14 2.95 -13.34
CA LYS A 17 -7.88 4.17 -12.56
C LYS A 17 -9.05 4.58 -11.64
N THR A 18 -9.94 3.65 -11.33
CA THR A 18 -11.08 3.85 -10.43
C THR A 18 -10.59 4.27 -9.04
N LYS A 19 -11.36 5.16 -8.39
CA LYS A 19 -11.10 5.53 -7.01
C LYS A 19 -11.19 4.30 -6.09
N ILE A 20 -10.11 4.01 -5.39
CA ILE A 20 -10.01 3.01 -4.32
C ILE A 20 -10.29 3.64 -2.94
N PHE A 21 -10.31 4.97 -2.84
CA PHE A 21 -10.82 5.73 -1.71
C PHE A 21 -11.83 6.76 -2.22
N ARG A 22 -13.07 6.71 -1.72
CA ARG A 22 -14.12 7.69 -2.06
C ARG A 22 -14.27 8.78 -1.00
N ASP A 23 -13.88 8.48 0.23
CA ASP A 23 -13.93 9.36 1.39
C ASP A 23 -12.73 9.11 2.33
N ASP A 24 -12.63 9.90 3.40
CA ASP A 24 -11.55 9.75 4.38
C ASP A 24 -11.72 8.53 5.30
N GLU A 25 -12.93 7.97 5.39
CA GLU A 25 -13.20 6.73 6.12
C GLU A 25 -12.55 5.54 5.39
N ASP A 26 -12.65 5.48 4.06
CA ASP A 26 -11.96 4.50 3.24
C ASP A 26 -10.43 4.54 3.48
N LYS A 27 -9.84 5.75 3.52
CA LYS A 27 -8.41 5.95 3.81
C LYS A 27 -8.05 5.48 5.22
N SER A 28 -8.87 5.87 6.21
CA SER A 28 -8.66 5.53 7.62
C SER A 28 -8.69 4.03 7.85
N ARG A 29 -9.67 3.32 7.26
CA ARG A 29 -9.79 1.86 7.36
C ARG A 29 -8.66 1.11 6.67
N PHE A 30 -8.17 1.63 5.56
CA PHE A 30 -7.01 1.06 4.89
C PHE A 30 -5.76 1.14 5.77
N LEU A 31 -5.50 2.30 6.39
CA LEU A 31 -4.35 2.50 7.27
C LEU A 31 -4.45 1.69 8.56
N GLU A 32 -5.64 1.63 9.17
CA GLU A 32 -5.90 0.82 10.36
C GLU A 32 -5.54 -0.66 10.09
N ARG A 33 -6.03 -1.22 8.97
CA ARG A 33 -5.72 -2.59 8.59
C ARG A 33 -4.25 -2.79 8.21
N LEU A 34 -3.64 -1.82 7.52
CA LEU A 34 -2.22 -1.87 7.20
C LEU A 34 -1.38 -1.93 8.47
N GLY A 35 -1.67 -1.09 9.46
CA GLY A 35 -0.98 -1.08 10.76
C GLY A 35 -1.05 -2.44 11.46
N GLN A 36 -2.25 -3.01 11.59
CA GLN A 36 -2.44 -4.34 12.16
C GLN A 36 -1.61 -5.42 11.44
N ASN A 37 -1.67 -5.44 10.11
CA ASN A 37 -0.94 -6.45 9.34
C ASN A 37 0.59 -6.26 9.39
N VAL A 38 1.06 -5.02 9.55
CA VAL A 38 2.48 -4.67 9.70
C VAL A 38 3.00 -5.19 11.04
N GLU A 39 2.24 -4.98 12.13
CA GLU A 39 2.55 -5.49 13.45
C GLU A 39 2.58 -7.03 13.46
N ASP A 40 1.52 -7.67 12.99
CA ASP A 40 1.43 -9.14 12.89
C ASP A 40 2.59 -9.75 12.08
N GLY A 41 2.98 -9.08 11.01
CA GLY A 41 4.04 -9.53 10.09
C GLY A 41 5.46 -9.19 10.52
N ASN A 42 5.66 -8.61 11.71
CA ASN A 42 6.95 -8.06 12.18
C ASN A 42 7.65 -7.18 11.13
N SER A 43 6.87 -6.39 10.40
CA SER A 43 7.34 -5.53 9.31
C SER A 43 7.37 -4.07 9.76
N SER A 44 7.82 -3.16 8.90
CA SER A 44 7.77 -1.72 9.19
C SER A 44 7.34 -0.91 7.97
N VAL A 45 6.67 0.22 8.21
CA VAL A 45 6.35 1.20 7.17
C VAL A 45 7.02 2.51 7.53
N TYR A 46 7.80 3.06 6.61
CA TYR A 46 8.56 4.29 6.82
C TYR A 46 7.89 5.53 6.23
N ALA A 47 7.11 5.35 5.17
CA ALA A 47 6.34 6.43 4.55
C ALA A 47 5.19 5.84 3.74
N TRP A 48 4.14 6.63 3.54
CA TRP A 48 3.05 6.29 2.63
C TRP A 48 2.39 7.55 2.07
N VAL A 49 1.68 7.37 0.97
CA VAL A 49 0.76 8.37 0.41
C VAL A 49 -0.48 7.66 -0.12
N LEU A 50 -1.65 8.22 0.20
CA LEU A 50 -2.94 7.73 -0.25
C LEU A 50 -3.54 8.73 -1.25
N MET A 51 -3.55 8.33 -2.51
CA MET A 51 -4.25 9.04 -3.59
C MET A 51 -5.58 8.36 -3.83
N ASP A 52 -6.59 9.07 -4.32
CA ASP A 52 -7.94 8.52 -4.47
C ASP A 52 -7.99 7.20 -5.25
N ASN A 53 -7.10 6.98 -6.23
CA ASN A 53 -7.07 5.76 -7.05
C ASN A 53 -5.79 4.91 -6.93
N HIS A 54 -4.83 5.30 -6.09
CA HIS A 54 -3.60 4.52 -5.89
C HIS A 54 -2.90 4.83 -4.56
N VAL A 55 -2.00 3.95 -4.15
CA VAL A 55 -1.21 4.06 -2.93
C VAL A 55 0.25 3.83 -3.25
N HIS A 56 1.13 4.61 -2.63
CA HIS A 56 2.53 4.24 -2.48
C HIS A 56 2.87 3.99 -1.00
N ILE A 57 3.62 2.92 -0.73
CA ILE A 57 4.08 2.55 0.61
C ILE A 57 5.58 2.27 0.53
N LEU A 58 6.33 2.85 1.44
CA LEU A 58 7.72 2.50 1.68
C LEU A 58 7.75 1.51 2.85
N PHE A 59 7.99 0.24 2.51
CA PHE A 59 7.77 -0.90 3.38
C PHE A 59 9.06 -1.67 3.59
N LYS A 60 9.43 -1.96 4.85
CA LYS A 60 10.54 -2.87 5.18
C LYS A 60 9.97 -4.22 5.60
N SER A 61 10.37 -5.27 4.89
CA SER A 61 9.86 -6.62 5.09
C SER A 61 10.26 -7.21 6.44
N GLY A 62 9.30 -7.82 7.12
CA GLY A 62 9.51 -8.65 8.29
C GLY A 62 9.72 -10.12 7.93
N LYS A 63 9.54 -11.00 8.93
CA LYS A 63 9.68 -12.46 8.75
C LYS A 63 8.66 -13.04 7.77
N ASP A 64 7.45 -12.50 7.74
CA ASP A 64 6.35 -12.99 6.90
C ASP A 64 6.48 -12.58 5.43
N GLY A 65 7.39 -11.62 5.14
CA GLY A 65 7.57 -11.04 3.81
C GLY A 65 6.46 -10.09 3.38
N ILE A 66 6.73 -9.30 2.34
CA ILE A 66 5.77 -8.32 1.80
C ILE A 66 4.52 -9.00 1.24
N SER A 67 4.69 -10.19 0.68
CA SER A 67 3.61 -10.88 -0.05
C SER A 67 2.47 -11.29 0.87
N THR A 68 2.81 -11.74 2.09
CA THR A 68 1.83 -12.14 3.10
C THR A 68 1.04 -10.94 3.61
N VAL A 69 1.74 -9.87 3.97
CA VAL A 69 1.15 -8.63 4.50
C VAL A 69 0.24 -7.96 3.47
N MET A 70 0.73 -7.80 2.23
CA MET A 70 -0.05 -7.16 1.16
C MET A 70 -1.23 -8.01 0.71
N ARG A 71 -1.10 -9.34 0.68
CA ARG A 71 -2.25 -10.21 0.37
C ARG A 71 -3.36 -10.06 1.40
N LYS A 72 -3.04 -10.08 2.70
CA LYS A 72 -4.02 -9.88 3.79
C LYS A 72 -4.72 -8.52 3.64
N LEU A 73 -3.94 -7.45 3.46
CA LEU A 73 -4.44 -6.08 3.36
C LEU A 73 -5.39 -5.90 2.17
N LEU A 74 -4.93 -6.24 0.97
CA LEU A 74 -5.66 -5.92 -0.26
C LEU A 74 -6.88 -6.80 -0.46
N THR A 75 -6.82 -8.07 -0.03
CA THR A 75 -7.99 -8.95 -0.06
C THR A 75 -9.08 -8.41 0.87
N TRP A 76 -8.72 -8.08 2.11
CA TRP A 76 -9.67 -7.52 3.07
C TRP A 76 -10.25 -6.19 2.58
N TYR A 77 -9.40 -5.29 2.07
CA TYR A 77 -9.84 -3.96 1.67
C TYR A 77 -10.78 -3.99 0.46
N ALA A 78 -10.50 -4.83 -0.54
CA ALA A 78 -11.40 -4.98 -1.68
C ALA A 78 -12.80 -5.46 -1.25
N GLN A 79 -12.87 -6.39 -0.31
CA GLN A 79 -14.14 -6.86 0.25
C GLN A 79 -14.86 -5.78 1.04
N TYR A 80 -14.14 -5.08 1.93
CA TYR A 80 -14.67 -3.95 2.70
C TYR A 80 -15.26 -2.87 1.79
N PHE A 81 -14.47 -2.42 0.81
CA PHE A 81 -14.85 -1.36 -0.12
C PHE A 81 -16.08 -1.75 -0.96
N ASN A 82 -16.09 -2.97 -1.49
CA ASN A 82 -17.22 -3.48 -2.26
C ASN A 82 -18.51 -3.53 -1.42
N ARG A 83 -18.42 -4.01 -0.17
CA ARG A 83 -19.57 -4.05 0.74
C ARG A 83 -20.07 -2.65 1.08
N ARG A 84 -19.17 -1.74 1.47
CA ARG A 84 -19.52 -0.35 1.86
C ARG A 84 -20.18 0.41 0.71
N HIS A 85 -19.64 0.27 -0.49
CA HIS A 85 -20.04 1.04 -1.67
C HIS A 85 -21.01 0.30 -2.59
N ARG A 86 -21.56 -0.84 -2.14
CA ARG A 86 -22.48 -1.71 -2.90
C ARG A 86 -21.97 -2.04 -4.30
N ARG A 87 -20.66 -2.35 -4.41
CA ARG A 87 -19.99 -2.75 -5.65
C ARG A 87 -19.74 -4.25 -5.68
N THR A 88 -19.51 -4.76 -6.87
CA THR A 88 -19.06 -6.12 -7.14
C THR A 88 -17.85 -6.10 -8.06
N GLY A 89 -17.11 -7.21 -8.12
CA GLY A 89 -15.94 -7.37 -9.00
C GLY A 89 -14.62 -6.89 -8.38
N HIS A 90 -13.59 -6.86 -9.22
CA HIS A 90 -12.24 -6.48 -8.81
C HIS A 90 -12.16 -4.98 -8.49
N LEU A 91 -11.42 -4.64 -7.43
CA LEU A 91 -11.11 -3.26 -7.09
C LEU A 91 -9.74 -2.82 -7.63
N PHE A 92 -8.74 -3.69 -7.53
CA PHE A 92 -7.37 -3.41 -7.91
C PHE A 92 -7.04 -3.97 -9.29
N GLU A 93 -6.19 -3.27 -10.04
CA GLU A 93 -5.74 -3.67 -11.38
C GLU A 93 -4.87 -4.94 -11.32
N ASN A 94 -4.01 -5.02 -10.31
CA ASN A 94 -3.10 -6.12 -10.04
C ASN A 94 -2.99 -6.30 -8.52
N ARG A 95 -2.25 -7.33 -8.07
CA ARG A 95 -1.95 -7.51 -6.64
C ARG A 95 -1.24 -6.28 -6.08
N TYR A 96 -0.03 -6.00 -6.52
CA TYR A 96 0.75 -4.78 -6.25
C TYR A 96 2.00 -4.82 -7.12
N LYS A 97 2.65 -3.67 -7.32
CA LYS A 97 4.02 -3.59 -7.84
C LYS A 97 4.96 -3.33 -6.65
N SER A 98 6.12 -3.98 -6.63
CA SER A 98 7.15 -3.77 -5.61
C SER A 98 8.50 -3.57 -6.30
N ILE A 99 9.21 -2.51 -5.91
CA ILE A 99 10.57 -2.22 -6.34
C ILE A 99 11.47 -2.32 -5.10
N LEU A 100 12.54 -3.09 -5.17
CA LEU A 100 13.56 -3.13 -4.12
C LEU A 100 14.30 -1.79 -4.08
N CYS A 101 14.45 -1.21 -2.90
CA CYS A 101 15.14 0.06 -2.71
C CYS A 101 16.41 -0.17 -1.88
N ASP A 102 17.51 0.49 -2.27
CA ASP A 102 18.67 0.61 -1.40
C ASP A 102 18.40 1.62 -0.28
N GLU A 103 18.92 1.32 0.92
CA GLU A 103 18.76 2.16 2.11
C GLU A 103 19.58 3.47 2.06
N ASP A 104 20.54 3.59 1.14
CA ASP A 104 21.34 4.79 0.92
C ASP A 104 20.52 5.94 0.27
N ASN A 105 21.18 7.03 -0.18
CA ASN A 105 20.64 8.32 -0.67
C ASN A 105 19.29 8.31 -1.43
N TYR A 106 18.89 7.20 -2.03
CA TYR A 106 17.57 6.98 -2.63
C TYR A 106 16.41 7.06 -1.61
N LEU A 107 16.61 6.67 -0.35
CA LEU A 107 15.57 6.68 0.68
C LEU A 107 14.99 8.08 0.93
N LEU A 108 15.85 9.09 1.13
CA LEU A 108 15.42 10.48 1.33
C LEU A 108 14.76 11.08 0.10
N ALA A 109 15.28 10.76 -1.10
CA ALA A 109 14.69 11.19 -2.37
C ALA A 109 13.31 10.54 -2.59
N LEU A 110 13.16 9.26 -2.25
CA LEU A 110 11.93 8.50 -2.38
C LEU A 110 10.87 8.96 -1.37
N ILE A 111 11.26 9.23 -0.11
CA ILE A 111 10.38 9.83 0.90
C ILE A 111 9.86 11.17 0.40
N ARG A 112 10.76 12.06 -0.08
CA ARG A 112 10.36 13.34 -0.67
C ARG A 112 9.42 13.15 -1.87
N TYR A 113 9.72 12.20 -2.74
CA TYR A 113 8.87 11.90 -3.90
C TYR A 113 7.47 11.43 -3.48
N ILE A 114 7.37 10.51 -2.50
CA ILE A 114 6.10 10.00 -1.98
C ILE A 114 5.27 11.16 -1.41
N HIS A 115 5.86 12.04 -0.61
CA HIS A 115 5.14 13.17 -0.03
C HIS A 115 4.83 14.29 -1.02
N LEU A 116 5.58 14.42 -2.12
CA LEU A 116 5.29 15.39 -3.19
C LEU A 116 4.28 14.88 -4.22
N ASN A 117 3.97 13.58 -4.22
CA ASN A 117 3.07 12.98 -5.20
C ASN A 117 1.66 13.64 -5.22
N PRO A 118 1.03 13.97 -4.09
CA PRO A 118 -0.27 14.66 -4.07
C PRO A 118 -0.28 16.04 -4.72
N VAL A 119 0.89 16.68 -4.84
CA VAL A 119 1.05 18.01 -5.44
C VAL A 119 1.27 17.93 -6.96
N ARG A 120 1.68 16.76 -7.47
CA ARG A 120 2.02 16.54 -8.88
C ARG A 120 0.96 15.75 -9.66
N ALA A 121 -0.05 15.23 -8.98
CA ALA A 121 -1.08 14.34 -9.54
C ALA A 121 -2.32 15.09 -10.01
#